data_AF-A0A0F9R8R0-F1
#
_entry.id   AF-A0A0F9R8R0-F1
#
_cell.length_a   1.000
_cell.length_b   1.000
_cell.length_c   1.000
_cell.angle_alpha   90.00
_cell.angle_beta   90.00
_cell.angle_gamma   90.00
#
_symmetry.space_group_name_H-M   'P 1'
#
loop_
_entity.id
_entity.type
_entity.pdbx_description
1 polymer ?
#
loop_
_entity_poly.entity_id
_entity_poly.type
_entity_poly.pdbx_seq_one_letter_code
_entity_poly.pdbx_strand_id
1 'polypeptide(L)'
;MRKRSPKIKEETLSEKISEVKGYFHTDWGRQGTVIFAYIVVLLGYFGIVANIILVNDIGQWIPYPEMDPTIFFWTYKVYPQTFYAPILLLFLISFLLTYKEDIPHYGIKASLWLVPPLIAEGFLFYWIMFGFSAEPFILQFAHGEGYLNILILYACTFTGALSGMRLKQFNKKRSRRL
;
A
#
# COMPACT_ATOMS: atom_id res chain seq x y z
N MET A 1 -56.48 12.22 -31.53
CA MET A 1 -55.12 12.12 -30.94
C MET A 1 -54.92 13.24 -29.92
N ARG A 2 -54.90 12.92 -28.62
CA ARG A 2 -54.82 13.89 -27.53
C ARG A 2 -53.34 14.19 -27.24
N LYS A 3 -52.85 15.40 -27.57
CA LYS A 3 -51.48 15.84 -27.27
C LYS A 3 -51.28 15.83 -25.75
N ARG A 4 -50.46 14.90 -25.23
CA ARG A 4 -50.05 14.89 -23.83
C ARG A 4 -49.21 16.14 -23.55
N SER A 5 -49.56 16.87 -22.49
CA SER A 5 -48.87 18.11 -22.11
C SER A 5 -47.41 17.84 -21.70
N PRO A 6 -46.47 18.75 -22.01
CA PRO A 6 -45.05 18.59 -21.70
C PRO A 6 -44.75 18.56 -20.20
N LYS A 7 -45.59 19.18 -19.36
CA LYS A 7 -45.44 19.24 -17.90
C LYS A 7 -45.45 17.86 -17.21
N ILE A 8 -46.33 16.97 -17.67
CA ILE A 8 -46.44 15.60 -17.13
C ILE A 8 -45.18 14.78 -17.44
N LYS A 9 -44.48 15.13 -18.54
CA LYS A 9 -43.26 14.45 -18.99
C LYS A 9 -42.02 14.89 -18.19
N GLU A 10 -42.01 16.11 -17.67
CA GLU A 10 -40.93 16.62 -16.80
C GLU A 10 -41.06 16.10 -15.36
N GLU A 11 -42.27 16.02 -14.80
CA GLU A 11 -42.48 15.45 -13.46
C GLU A 11 -42.11 13.97 -13.40
N THR A 12 -42.47 13.19 -14.42
CA THR A 12 -42.06 11.77 -14.52
C THR A 12 -40.57 11.58 -14.81
N LEU A 13 -39.89 12.57 -15.39
CA LEU A 13 -38.43 12.55 -15.56
C LEU A 13 -37.72 12.92 -14.26
N SER A 14 -38.25 13.88 -13.51
CA SER A 14 -37.74 14.32 -12.21
C SER A 14 -37.85 13.24 -11.14
N GLU A 15 -38.97 12.51 -11.10
CA GLU A 15 -39.12 11.31 -10.24
C GLU A 15 -38.16 10.18 -10.64
N LYS A 16 -37.87 10.00 -11.94
CA LYS A 16 -36.87 9.01 -12.38
C LYS A 16 -35.43 9.40 -12.05
N ILE A 17 -35.12 10.69 -11.91
CA ILE A 17 -33.78 11.17 -11.55
C ILE A 17 -33.55 11.05 -10.03
N SER A 18 -34.59 11.16 -9.21
CA SER A 18 -34.48 11.03 -7.74
C SER A 18 -34.28 9.59 -7.25
N GLU A 19 -34.69 8.58 -8.03
CA GLU A 19 -34.42 7.15 -7.75
C GLU A 19 -32.98 6.70 -8.07
N VAL A 20 -32.19 7.51 -8.80
CA VAL A 20 -30.75 7.25 -9.01
C VAL A 20 -29.91 7.82 -7.85
N LYS A 21 -30.47 7.90 -6.64
CA LYS A 21 -29.66 7.92 -5.43
C LYS A 21 -29.11 6.52 -5.23
N GLY A 22 -28.03 6.21 -5.95
CA GLY A 22 -27.21 5.05 -5.69
C GLY A 22 -26.80 5.10 -4.22
N TYR A 23 -27.44 4.28 -3.40
CA TYR A 23 -27.02 4.05 -2.02
C TYR A 23 -25.59 3.52 -2.10
N PHE A 24 -24.61 4.37 -1.75
CA PHE A 24 -23.22 3.98 -1.63
C PHE A 24 -23.11 2.98 -0.48
N HIS A 25 -23.33 1.70 -0.78
CA HIS A 25 -23.16 0.63 0.18
C HIS A 25 -21.65 0.39 0.35
N THR A 26 -21.07 1.13 1.29
CA THR A 26 -19.66 0.97 1.65
C THR A 26 -19.51 -0.30 2.50
N ASP A 27 -18.75 -1.27 1.99
CA ASP A 27 -18.46 -2.49 2.72
C ASP A 27 -17.29 -2.25 3.70
N TRP A 28 -17.66 -1.86 4.93
CA TRP A 28 -16.72 -1.51 6.00
C TRP A 28 -15.81 -2.67 6.41
N GLY A 29 -16.26 -3.92 6.30
CA GLY A 29 -15.42 -5.09 6.63
C GLY A 29 -14.25 -5.24 5.67
N ARG A 30 -14.50 -5.02 4.38
CA ARG A 30 -13.47 -5.03 3.35
C ARG A 30 -12.50 -3.87 3.48
N GLN A 31 -13.03 -2.65 3.62
CA GLN A 31 -12.18 -1.46 3.79
C GLN A 31 -11.33 -1.53 5.06
N GLY A 32 -11.89 -2.03 6.17
CA GLY A 32 -11.15 -2.24 7.41
C GLY A 32 -9.95 -3.17 7.26
N THR A 33 -10.09 -4.24 6.47
CA THR A 33 -8.98 -5.17 6.19
C THR A 33 -7.85 -4.49 5.42
N VAL A 34 -8.20 -3.67 4.42
CA VAL A 34 -7.21 -2.91 3.63
C VAL A 34 -6.52 -1.87 4.50
N ILE A 35 -7.26 -1.09 5.27
CA ILE A 35 -6.71 -0.07 6.18
C ILE A 35 -5.78 -0.72 7.22
N PHE A 36 -6.20 -1.83 7.82
CA PHE A 36 -5.39 -2.55 8.79
C PHE A 36 -4.08 -3.05 8.16
N ALA A 37 -4.15 -3.64 6.97
CA ALA A 37 -2.96 -4.07 6.24
C ALA A 37 -2.00 -2.90 5.96
N TYR A 38 -2.53 -1.72 5.63
CA TYR A 38 -1.72 -0.52 5.43
C TYR A 38 -1.02 -0.12 6.72
N ILE A 39 -1.74 -0.06 7.86
CA ILE A 39 -1.14 0.27 9.16
C ILE A 39 -0.03 -0.72 9.52
N VAL A 40 -0.27 -2.03 9.33
CA VAL A 40 0.73 -3.07 9.62
C VAL A 40 1.96 -2.91 8.74
N VAL A 41 1.78 -2.59 7.45
CA VAL A 41 2.92 -2.36 6.55
C VAL A 41 3.66 -1.09 6.93
N LEU A 42 2.99 0.03 7.11
CA LEU A 42 3.63 1.32 7.40
C LEU A 42 4.43 1.23 8.72
N LEU A 43 3.77 0.82 9.82
CA LEU A 43 4.40 0.71 11.12
C LEU A 43 5.41 -0.45 11.20
N GLY A 44 5.08 -1.61 10.62
CA GLY A 44 5.93 -2.79 10.70
C GLY A 44 7.18 -2.65 9.83
N TYR A 45 7.03 -2.14 8.61
CA TYR A 45 8.12 -1.98 7.66
C TYR A 45 9.13 -0.96 8.19
N PHE A 46 8.69 0.26 8.51
CA PHE A 46 9.59 1.27 9.06
C PHE A 46 9.98 0.99 10.50
N GLY A 47 9.19 0.26 11.28
CA GLY A 47 9.61 -0.21 12.61
C GLY A 47 10.83 -1.12 12.55
N ILE A 48 10.88 -2.04 11.57
CA ILE A 48 12.06 -2.90 11.37
C ILE A 48 13.25 -2.08 10.85
N VAL A 49 13.03 -1.20 9.88
CA VAL A 49 14.09 -0.34 9.32
C VAL A 49 14.66 0.59 10.38
N ALA A 50 13.80 1.24 11.16
CA ALA A 50 14.19 2.17 12.21
C ALA A 50 14.99 1.48 13.32
N ASN A 51 14.70 0.22 13.65
CA ASN A 51 15.48 -0.53 14.64
C ASN A 51 16.98 -0.57 14.27
N ILE A 52 17.30 -0.78 12.98
CA ILE A 52 18.70 -0.77 12.50
C ILE A 52 19.34 0.63 12.52
N ILE A 53 18.56 1.68 12.26
CA ILE A 53 19.07 3.06 12.22
C ILE A 53 19.25 3.63 13.64
N LEU A 54 18.38 3.22 14.57
CA LEU A 54 18.30 3.79 15.90
C LEU A 54 19.17 3.06 16.92
N VAL A 55 19.49 1.77 16.70
CA VAL A 55 20.17 0.92 17.68
C VAL A 55 21.42 0.29 17.07
N ASN A 56 22.56 0.43 17.76
CA ASN A 56 23.82 -0.18 17.33
C ASN A 56 23.91 -1.68 17.72
N ASP A 57 24.97 -2.35 17.29
CA ASP A 57 25.21 -3.79 17.55
C ASP A 57 25.30 -4.16 19.04
N ILE A 58 25.47 -3.16 19.92
CA ILE A 58 25.59 -3.30 21.38
C ILE A 58 24.26 -2.94 22.08
N GLY A 59 23.22 -2.58 21.32
CA GLY A 59 21.90 -2.24 21.86
C GLY A 59 21.78 -0.78 22.36
N GLN A 60 22.72 0.09 22.02
CA GLN A 60 22.70 1.50 22.40
C GLN A 60 22.11 2.37 21.29
N TRP A 61 21.46 3.46 21.71
CA TRP A 61 20.88 4.45 20.80
C TRP A 61 21.96 5.19 20.03
N ILE A 62 21.84 5.21 18.71
CA ILE A 62 22.70 6.02 17.84
C ILE A 62 22.21 7.48 17.92
N PRO A 63 23.09 8.47 18.14
CA PRO A 63 22.72 9.88 18.07
C PRO A 63 22.30 10.27 16.65
N TYR A 64 21.28 11.13 16.50
CA TYR A 64 20.79 11.57 15.19
C TYR A 64 21.87 12.05 14.19
N PRO A 65 22.93 12.79 14.60
CA PRO A 65 23.97 13.25 13.67
C PRO A 65 24.80 12.13 13.03
N GLU A 66 24.81 10.93 13.64
CA GLU A 66 25.61 9.78 13.19
C GLU A 66 24.78 8.79 12.37
N MET A 67 23.47 9.02 12.26
CA MET A 67 22.58 8.16 11.47
C MET A 67 22.76 8.44 9.97
N ASP A 68 22.71 7.38 9.16
CA ASP A 68 22.66 7.50 7.70
C ASP A 68 21.21 7.79 7.24
N PRO A 69 20.88 9.03 6.82
CA PRO A 69 19.52 9.38 6.40
C PRO A 69 19.11 8.69 5.10
N THR A 70 20.08 8.16 4.33
CA THR A 70 19.78 7.51 3.05
C THR A 70 18.99 6.22 3.23
N ILE A 71 19.02 5.60 4.41
CA ILE A 71 18.32 4.34 4.70
C ILE A 71 16.79 4.50 4.59
N PHE A 72 16.23 5.69 4.88
CA PHE A 72 14.80 5.94 4.74
C PHE A 72 14.30 5.90 3.29
N PHE A 73 15.20 6.14 2.32
CA PHE A 73 14.88 6.20 0.90
C PHE A 73 15.41 5.00 0.13
N TRP A 74 16.52 4.43 0.60
CA TRP A 74 17.22 3.30 0.00
C TRP A 74 17.19 2.11 0.96
N THR A 75 15.98 1.75 1.39
CA THR A 75 15.72 0.72 2.40
C THR A 75 16.31 -0.64 2.05
N TYR A 76 16.57 -0.91 0.76
CA TYR A 76 17.24 -2.12 0.33
C TYR A 76 18.64 -2.32 0.92
N LYS A 77 19.33 -1.24 1.31
CA LYS A 77 20.64 -1.30 1.96
C LYS A 77 20.63 -2.06 3.28
N VAL A 78 19.48 -2.10 3.97
CA VAL A 78 19.32 -2.74 5.29
C VAL A 78 18.64 -4.11 5.22
N TYR A 79 18.26 -4.58 4.02
CA TYR A 79 17.58 -5.88 3.91
C TYR A 79 18.47 -7.06 4.34
N PRO A 80 19.76 -7.17 3.93
CA PRO A 80 20.60 -8.27 4.39
C PRO A 80 20.74 -8.33 5.92
N GLN A 81 20.88 -7.17 6.57
CA GLN A 81 21.07 -7.01 8.02
C GLN A 81 19.79 -7.35 8.79
N THR A 82 18.63 -7.12 8.18
CA THR A 82 17.31 -7.44 8.76
C THR A 82 16.78 -8.81 8.34
N PHE A 83 17.64 -9.68 7.78
CA PHE A 83 17.23 -10.98 7.21
C PHE A 83 16.07 -10.87 6.23
N TYR A 84 16.04 -9.77 5.46
CA TYR A 84 15.00 -9.43 4.49
C TYR A 84 13.60 -9.29 5.13
N ALA A 85 13.50 -9.07 6.43
CA ALA A 85 12.22 -8.96 7.13
C ALA A 85 11.28 -7.87 6.59
N PRO A 86 11.73 -6.64 6.25
CA PRO A 86 10.85 -5.61 5.70
C PRO A 86 10.20 -6.04 4.37
N ILE A 87 11.01 -6.60 3.47
CA ILE A 87 10.53 -7.01 2.15
C ILE A 87 9.68 -8.28 2.23
N LEU A 88 9.96 -9.18 3.18
CA LEU A 88 9.11 -10.34 3.46
C LEU A 88 7.75 -9.94 4.05
N LEU A 89 7.72 -8.95 4.95
CA LEU A 89 6.47 -8.41 5.47
C LEU A 89 5.62 -7.80 4.34
N LEU A 90 6.23 -6.98 3.49
CA LEU A 90 5.57 -6.36 2.35
C LEU A 90 5.02 -7.42 1.38
N PHE A 91 5.81 -8.46 1.09
CA PHE A 91 5.38 -9.60 0.27
C PHE A 91 4.17 -10.31 0.88
N LEU A 92 4.24 -10.64 2.17
CA LEU A 92 3.21 -11.40 2.88
C LEU A 92 1.90 -10.62 2.98
N ILE A 93 1.95 -9.32 3.28
CA ILE A 93 0.76 -8.49 3.33
C ILE A 93 0.14 -8.34 1.93
N SER A 94 0.95 -8.11 0.90
CA SER A 94 0.46 -8.03 -0.49
C SER A 94 -0.19 -9.32 -0.96
N PHE A 95 0.36 -10.46 -0.54
CA PHE A 95 -0.18 -11.79 -0.74
C PHE A 95 -1.53 -11.96 -0.03
N LEU A 96 -1.60 -11.64 1.27
CA LEU A 96 -2.81 -11.80 2.07
C LEU A 96 -3.95 -10.90 1.59
N LEU A 97 -3.65 -9.64 1.26
CA LEU A 97 -4.62 -8.70 0.68
C LEU A 97 -5.25 -9.29 -0.58
N THR A 98 -4.43 -9.82 -1.49
CA THR A 98 -4.94 -10.39 -2.75
C THR A 98 -5.66 -11.73 -2.55
N TYR A 99 -5.23 -12.54 -1.59
CA TYR A 99 -5.85 -13.81 -1.28
C TYR A 99 -7.24 -13.64 -0.65
N LYS A 100 -7.38 -12.67 0.26
CA LYS A 100 -8.63 -12.39 0.99
C LYS A 100 -9.64 -11.61 0.15
N GLU A 101 -9.20 -10.75 -0.75
CA GLU A 101 -10.09 -9.96 -1.59
C GLU A 101 -10.92 -10.84 -2.54
N ASP A 102 -12.23 -10.62 -2.64
CA ASP A 102 -13.13 -11.41 -3.48
C ASP A 102 -12.71 -11.43 -4.95
N ILE A 103 -12.40 -10.26 -5.49
CA ILE A 103 -11.92 -10.05 -6.85
C ILE A 103 -10.41 -9.77 -6.80
N PRO A 104 -9.55 -10.71 -7.23
CA PRO A 104 -8.09 -10.59 -7.08
C PRO A 104 -7.49 -9.32 -7.69
N HIS A 105 -8.08 -8.77 -8.75
CA HIS A 105 -7.60 -7.54 -9.38
C HIS A 105 -7.68 -6.32 -8.46
N TYR A 106 -8.69 -6.24 -7.58
CA TYR A 106 -8.76 -5.17 -6.57
C TYR A 106 -7.68 -5.34 -5.51
N GLY A 107 -7.38 -6.59 -5.13
CA GLY A 107 -6.28 -6.92 -4.21
C GLY A 107 -4.93 -6.53 -4.77
N ILE A 108 -4.65 -6.84 -6.05
CA ILE A 108 -3.41 -6.41 -6.73
C ILE A 108 -3.31 -4.88 -6.76
N LYS A 109 -4.41 -4.18 -7.09
CA LYS A 109 -4.43 -2.72 -7.10
C LYS A 109 -4.13 -2.16 -5.71
N ALA A 110 -4.76 -2.68 -4.66
CA ALA A 110 -4.52 -2.26 -3.27
C ALA A 110 -3.05 -2.51 -2.86
N SER A 111 -2.49 -3.67 -3.19
CA SER A 111 -1.09 -3.99 -2.89
C SER A 111 -0.11 -3.05 -3.58
N LEU A 112 -0.35 -2.68 -4.85
CA LEU A 112 0.49 -1.70 -5.56
C LEU A 112 0.36 -0.29 -4.98
N TRP A 113 -0.81 0.06 -4.44
CA TRP A 113 -1.06 1.32 -3.76
C TRP A 113 -0.40 1.43 -2.38
N LEU A 114 0.24 0.37 -1.86
CA LEU A 114 1.07 0.46 -0.65
C LEU A 114 2.40 1.20 -0.89
N VAL A 115 2.92 1.18 -2.12
CA VAL A 115 4.25 1.73 -2.43
C VAL A 115 4.32 3.25 -2.25
N PRO A 116 3.38 4.07 -2.78
CA PRO A 116 3.46 5.52 -2.59
C PRO A 116 3.37 5.98 -1.12
N PRO A 117 2.45 5.43 -0.29
CA PRO A 117 2.46 5.70 1.16
C PRO A 117 3.77 5.32 1.85
N LEU A 118 4.38 4.18 1.51
CA LEU A 118 5.69 3.79 2.06
C LEU A 118 6.79 4.80 1.70
N ILE A 119 6.80 5.28 0.46
CA ILE A 119 7.76 6.32 0.05
C ILE A 119 7.50 7.61 0.82
N ALA A 120 6.24 8.06 0.88
CA ALA A 120 5.86 9.28 1.60
C ALA A 120 6.19 9.20 3.10
N GLU A 121 6.06 8.02 3.71
CA GLU A 121 6.42 7.78 5.09
C GLU A 121 7.93 7.93 5.33
N GLY A 122 8.79 7.49 4.39
CA GLY A 122 10.23 7.75 4.46
C GLY A 122 10.57 9.25 4.50
N PHE A 123 9.83 10.07 3.75
CA PHE A 123 9.98 11.54 3.76
C PHE A 123 9.56 12.11 5.11
N LEU A 124 8.43 11.62 5.64
CA LEU A 124 7.90 12.04 6.93
C LEU A 124 8.88 11.71 8.07
N PHE A 125 9.44 10.50 8.09
CA PHE A 125 10.44 10.12 9.10
C PHE A 125 11.71 10.98 8.99
N TYR A 126 12.21 11.21 7.78
CA TYR A 126 13.34 12.11 7.59
C TYR A 126 13.05 13.50 8.17
N TRP A 127 11.89 14.10 7.86
CA TRP A 127 11.57 15.44 8.34
C TRP A 127 11.40 15.51 9.86
N ILE A 128 10.87 14.45 10.48
CA ILE A 128 10.75 14.38 11.94
C ILE A 128 12.12 14.31 12.61
N MET A 129 13.08 13.58 12.02
CA MET A 129 14.39 13.32 12.63
C MET A 129 15.45 14.39 12.31
N PHE A 130 15.49 14.86 11.07
CA PHE A 130 16.54 15.76 10.56
C PHE A 130 16.03 17.18 10.24
N GLY A 131 14.71 17.41 10.36
CA GLY A 131 14.08 18.69 10.07
C GLY A 131 13.58 18.82 8.64
N PHE A 132 12.78 19.85 8.39
CA PHE A 132 12.15 20.08 7.09
C PHE A 132 13.17 20.58 6.06
N SER A 133 13.42 19.76 5.04
CA SER A 133 14.37 20.08 3.96
C SER A 133 13.91 19.48 2.61
N ALA A 134 14.52 19.92 1.51
CA ALA A 134 14.30 19.37 0.17
C ALA A 134 15.17 18.12 -0.13
N GLU A 135 16.07 17.75 0.78
CA GLU A 135 17.00 16.64 0.62
C GLU A 135 16.31 15.29 0.33
N PRO A 136 15.17 14.93 0.96
CA PRO A 136 14.41 13.72 0.64
C PRO A 136 14.07 13.56 -0.84
N PHE A 137 13.70 14.66 -1.50
CA PHE A 137 13.37 14.64 -2.93
C PHE A 137 14.61 14.36 -3.78
N ILE A 138 15.75 14.92 -3.40
CA ILE A 138 17.03 14.71 -4.09
C ILE A 138 17.48 13.26 -3.92
N LEU A 139 17.42 12.72 -2.69
CA LEU A 139 17.80 11.34 -2.41
C LEU A 139 16.88 10.33 -3.11
N GLN A 140 15.58 10.61 -3.19
CA GLN A 140 14.60 9.71 -3.80
C GLN A 140 14.55 9.77 -5.33
N PHE A 141 14.71 10.96 -5.94
CA PHE A 141 14.42 11.17 -7.36
C PHE A 141 15.61 11.66 -8.19
N ALA A 142 16.69 12.17 -7.57
CA ALA A 142 17.90 12.59 -8.31
C ALA A 142 18.98 11.48 -8.37
N HIS A 143 18.79 10.38 -7.65
CA HIS A 143 19.75 9.26 -7.55
C HIS A 143 19.16 7.96 -8.11
N GLY A 144 20.00 7.16 -8.77
CA GLY A 144 19.60 5.88 -9.36
C GLY A 144 19.14 4.86 -8.32
N GLU A 145 19.72 4.93 -7.13
CA GLU A 145 19.39 4.14 -5.94
C GLU A 145 17.94 4.35 -5.49
N GLY A 146 17.42 5.57 -5.62
CA GLY A 146 16.02 5.88 -5.32
C GLY A 146 15.06 5.16 -6.26
N TYR A 147 15.34 5.15 -7.56
CA TYR A 147 14.57 4.41 -8.55
C TYR A 147 14.70 2.90 -8.39
N LEU A 148 15.89 2.40 -8.03
CA LEU A 148 16.10 0.99 -7.71
C LEU A 148 15.23 0.56 -6.53
N ASN A 149 15.16 1.38 -5.47
CA ASN A 149 14.30 1.09 -4.33
C ASN A 149 12.82 1.03 -4.74
N ILE A 150 12.34 2.00 -5.51
CA ILE A 150 10.96 2.01 -6.05
C ILE A 150 10.68 0.73 -6.85
N LEU A 151 11.61 0.32 -7.71
CA LEU A 151 11.47 -0.90 -8.51
C LEU A 151 11.37 -2.13 -7.61
N ILE A 152 12.20 -2.24 -6.58
CA ILE A 152 12.17 -3.36 -5.64
C ILE A 152 10.83 -3.43 -4.88
N LEU A 153 10.32 -2.29 -4.41
CA LEU A 153 9.03 -2.20 -3.72
C LEU A 153 7.86 -2.64 -4.62
N TYR A 154 7.84 -2.16 -5.87
CA TYR A 154 6.83 -2.58 -6.83
C TYR A 154 6.95 -4.04 -7.24
N ALA A 155 8.18 -4.54 -7.49
CA ALA A 155 8.40 -5.94 -7.81
C ALA A 155 7.94 -6.87 -6.67
N CYS A 156 8.23 -6.50 -5.42
CA CYS A 156 7.82 -7.26 -4.24
C CYS A 156 6.30 -7.28 -4.06
N THR A 157 5.66 -6.10 -4.07
CA THR A 157 4.20 -6.01 -3.93
C THR A 157 3.47 -6.75 -5.06
N PHE A 158 3.97 -6.63 -6.28
CA PHE A 158 3.40 -7.32 -7.45
C PHE A 158 3.56 -8.85 -7.36
N THR A 159 4.75 -9.34 -7.01
CA THR A 159 5.00 -10.78 -6.87
C THR A 159 4.22 -11.40 -5.71
N GLY A 160 4.12 -10.72 -4.57
CA GLY A 160 3.25 -11.13 -3.46
C GLY A 160 1.78 -11.21 -3.88
N ALA A 161 1.27 -10.17 -4.54
CA ALA A 161 -0.11 -10.13 -5.01
C ALA A 161 -0.41 -11.22 -6.07
N LEU A 162 0.47 -11.41 -7.05
CA LEU A 162 0.33 -12.49 -8.04
C LEU A 162 0.29 -13.87 -7.39
N SER A 163 1.14 -14.09 -6.38
CA SER A 163 1.19 -15.37 -5.66
C SER A 163 -0.12 -15.63 -4.91
N GLY A 164 -0.69 -14.59 -4.27
CA GLY A 164 -2.00 -14.68 -3.61
C GLY A 164 -3.13 -15.01 -4.59
N MET A 165 -3.15 -14.36 -5.75
CA MET A 165 -4.12 -14.66 -6.81
C MET A 165 -4.00 -16.09 -7.31
N ARG A 166 -2.78 -16.57 -7.61
CA ARG A 166 -2.53 -17.93 -8.12
C ARG A 166 -2.98 -18.99 -7.12
N LEU A 167 -2.66 -18.81 -5.83
CA LEU A 167 -3.09 -19.73 -4.79
C LEU A 167 -4.62 -19.77 -4.64
N LYS A 168 -5.28 -18.60 -4.69
CA LYS A 168 -6.75 -18.52 -4.64
C LYS A 168 -7.39 -19.28 -5.80
N GLN A 169 -6.88 -19.10 -7.01
CA GLN A 169 -7.36 -19.81 -8.21
C GLN A 169 -7.17 -21.32 -8.08
N PHE A 170 -6.04 -21.76 -7.54
CA PHE A 170 -5.76 -23.17 -7.29
C PHE A 170 -6.77 -23.79 -6.29
N ASN A 171 -7.03 -23.13 -5.17
CA ASN A 171 -7.97 -23.61 -4.15
C ASN A 171 -9.42 -23.68 -4.69
N LYS A 172 -9.85 -22.68 -5.47
CA LYS A 172 -11.17 -22.68 -6.11
C LYS A 172 -11.32 -23.83 -7.12
N LYS A 173 -10.26 -24.13 -7.87
CA LYS A 173 -10.25 -25.26 -8.82
C LYS A 173 -10.28 -26.61 -8.10
N ARG A 174 -9.58 -26.75 -6.98
CA ARG A 174 -9.58 -27.95 -6.13
C ARG A 174 -10.95 -28.20 -5.50
N SER A 175 -11.57 -27.16 -4.93
CA SER A 175 -12.90 -27.26 -4.30
C SER A 175 -14.03 -27.62 -5.27
N ARG A 176 -13.89 -27.32 -6.58
CA ARG A 176 -14.89 -27.70 -7.61
C ARG A 176 -14.74 -29.14 -8.11
N ARG A 177 -13.65 -29.82 -7.76
CA ARG A 177 -13.35 -31.19 -8.19
C ARG A 177 -13.70 -32.23 -7.11
N LEU A 178 -13.97 -31.78 -5.90
CA LEU A 178 -14.47 -32.56 -4.76
C LEU A 178 -15.99 -32.37 -4.69
#